data_AF-A0A8T0F399-F1
#
_entry.id   AF-A0A8T0F399-F1
#
_cell.length_a   1.000
_cell.length_b   1.000
_cell.length_c   1.000
_cell.angle_alpha   90.00
_cell.angle_beta   90.00
_cell.angle_gamma   90.00
#
_symmetry.space_group_name_H-M   'P 1'
#
loop_
_entity.id
_entity.type
_entity.pdbx_description
1 polymer ?
#
loop_
_entity_poly.entity_id
_entity_poly.type
_entity_poly.pdbx_seq_one_letter_code
_entity_poly.pdbx_strand_id
1 'polypeptide(L)'
;MGSKTATVLPILFILWVSLVWSLSLYPANCPEPEVMENFDIEKFNGRWYEVQRTFALVEGGLKCATTVITDANNTRMRATFRRNGINILKRRVTLMRGHLHTPDAKTPAKLELVMGPLSLFLRYRIIDTNYDDYAVVWGCFESPKYSSILGHTGMYMMLNVIPLNLMTY
;
A
#
# COMPACT_ATOMS: atom_id res chain seq x y z
N MET A 1 22.15 -33.66 43.23
CA MET A 1 21.14 -33.15 42.26
C MET A 1 21.01 -31.64 42.46
N GLY A 2 21.71 -30.79 41.70
CA GLY A 2 21.68 -29.34 41.99
C GLY A 2 22.41 -28.39 41.04
N SER A 3 22.76 -28.80 39.82
CA SER A 3 23.59 -27.97 38.90
C SER A 3 22.86 -27.54 37.62
N LYS A 4 21.84 -28.29 37.18
CA LYS A 4 21.13 -28.01 35.92
C LYS A 4 20.16 -26.83 36.01
N THR A 5 19.59 -26.55 37.18
CA THR A 5 18.64 -25.43 37.39
C THR A 5 19.32 -24.07 37.43
N ALA A 6 20.54 -23.98 37.99
CA ALA A 6 21.30 -22.74 38.09
C ALA A 6 21.82 -22.22 36.74
N THR A 7 22.02 -23.12 35.76
CA THR A 7 22.50 -22.79 34.41
C THR A 7 21.37 -22.47 33.43
N VAL A 8 20.15 -22.97 33.66
CA VAL A 8 19.00 -22.73 32.78
C VAL A 8 18.42 -21.33 32.94
N LEU A 9 18.38 -20.78 34.15
CA LEU A 9 17.89 -19.41 34.41
C LEU A 9 18.64 -18.30 33.64
N PRO A 10 19.99 -18.24 33.64
CA PRO A 10 20.70 -17.21 32.89
C PRO A 10 20.53 -17.36 31.39
N ILE A 11 20.41 -18.58 30.86
CA ILE A 11 20.15 -18.83 29.44
C ILE A 11 18.77 -18.31 29.05
N LEU A 12 17.74 -18.58 29.86
CA LEU A 12 16.39 -18.07 29.63
C LEU A 12 16.33 -16.54 29.71
N PHE A 13 17.08 -15.93 30.63
CA PHE A 13 17.18 -14.47 30.74
C PHE A 13 17.88 -13.84 29.52
N ILE A 14 18.96 -14.44 29.02
CA ILE A 14 19.66 -13.99 27.80
C ILE A 14 18.76 -14.15 26.56
N LEU A 15 18.01 -15.25 26.45
CA LEU A 15 17.03 -15.44 25.39
C LEU A 15 15.90 -14.40 25.46
N TRP A 16 15.41 -14.09 26.66
CA TRP A 16 14.42 -13.04 26.86
C TRP A 16 14.94 -11.65 26.47
N VAL A 17 16.14 -11.30 26.92
CA VAL A 17 16.77 -10.02 26.57
C VAL A 17 16.97 -9.94 25.05
N SER A 18 17.58 -10.95 24.41
CA SER A 18 17.78 -10.95 22.95
C SER A 18 16.47 -10.84 22.14
N LEU A 19 15.38 -11.46 22.60
CA LEU A 19 14.06 -11.28 21.99
C LEU A 19 13.55 -9.83 22.13
N VAL A 20 13.78 -9.16 23.27
CA VAL A 20 13.39 -7.76 23.48
C VAL A 20 14.20 -6.80 22.61
N TRP A 21 15.50 -7.04 22.41
CA TRP A 21 16.35 -6.22 21.52
C TRP A 21 16.05 -6.46 20.03
N SER A 22 15.55 -7.64 19.66
CA SER A 22 15.10 -7.91 18.28
C SER A 22 13.79 -7.18 17.91
N LEU A 23 13.09 -6.61 18.91
CA LEU A 23 11.90 -5.79 18.74
C LEU A 23 12.23 -4.29 18.83
N SER A 24 13.36 -3.85 18.30
CA SER A 24 13.54 -2.41 18.04
C SER A 24 12.69 -1.99 16.84
N LEU A 25 11.44 -1.62 17.12
CA LEU A 25 10.59 -0.85 16.21
C LEU A 25 11.20 0.56 16.11
N TYR A 26 12.16 0.74 15.22
CA TYR A 26 12.64 2.08 14.92
C TYR A 26 11.53 2.87 14.23
N PRO A 27 11.28 4.13 14.63
CA PRO A 27 10.56 5.09 13.81
C PRO A 27 11.24 5.12 12.44
N ALA A 28 10.56 4.61 11.42
CA ALA A 28 11.01 4.73 10.06
C ALA A 28 9.90 5.42 9.29
N ASN A 29 10.23 6.59 8.72
CA ASN A 29 9.40 7.20 7.69
C ASN A 29 9.20 6.20 6.55
N CYS A 30 8.15 6.37 5.77
CA CYS A 30 8.01 5.64 4.52
C CYS A 30 9.31 5.72 3.69
N PRO A 31 9.89 4.58 3.26
CA PRO A 31 11.04 4.60 2.36
C PRO A 31 10.64 5.24 1.04
N GLU A 32 11.62 5.70 0.26
CA GLU A 32 11.36 6.30 -1.04
C GLU A 32 11.91 5.38 -2.12
N PRO A 33 11.08 4.49 -2.71
CA PRO A 33 11.54 3.61 -3.77
C PRO A 33 11.83 4.38 -5.06
N GLU A 34 12.61 3.78 -5.95
CA GLU A 34 12.71 4.23 -7.33
C GLU A 34 11.34 4.10 -8.02
N VAL A 35 11.00 5.09 -8.83
CA VAL A 35 9.70 5.22 -9.48
C VAL A 35 9.88 5.39 -10.97
N MET A 36 8.83 5.05 -11.72
CA MET A 36 8.82 5.18 -13.17
C MET A 36 9.12 6.62 -13.60
N GLU A 37 10.09 6.79 -14.49
CA GLU A 37 10.37 8.06 -15.12
C GLU A 37 9.30 8.41 -16.16
N ASN A 38 9.03 9.71 -16.35
CA ASN A 38 8.10 10.21 -17.37
C ASN A 38 6.69 9.60 -17.31
N PHE A 39 6.25 9.20 -16.11
CA PHE A 39 4.91 8.67 -15.91
C PHE A 39 3.81 9.67 -16.33
N ASP A 40 2.83 9.18 -17.07
CA ASP A 40 1.67 9.95 -17.54
C ASP A 40 0.38 9.48 -16.84
N ILE A 41 -0.20 10.32 -15.99
CA ILE A 41 -1.42 9.97 -15.23
C ILE A 41 -2.65 9.86 -16.13
N GLU A 42 -2.67 10.55 -17.27
CA GLU A 42 -3.80 10.52 -18.21
C GLU A 42 -3.88 9.17 -18.92
N LYS A 43 -2.72 8.56 -19.24
CA LYS A 43 -2.66 7.18 -19.76
C LYS A 43 -2.99 6.14 -18.69
N PHE A 44 -2.74 6.46 -17.42
CA PHE A 44 -3.09 5.59 -16.30
C PHE A 44 -4.58 5.61 -15.93
N ASN A 45 -5.35 6.50 -16.56
CA ASN A 45 -6.79 6.63 -16.38
C ASN A 45 -7.52 5.38 -16.86
N GLY A 46 -8.35 4.77 -16.01
CA GLY A 46 -9.03 3.53 -16.36
C GLY A 46 -9.28 2.62 -15.19
N ARG A 47 -9.52 1.34 -15.50
CA ARG A 47 -9.83 0.31 -14.52
C ARG A 47 -8.69 -0.69 -14.39
N TRP A 48 -8.24 -0.84 -13.16
CA TRP A 48 -7.13 -1.67 -12.75
C TRP A 48 -7.59 -2.75 -11.76
N TYR A 49 -7.26 -4.00 -12.05
CA TYR A 49 -7.61 -5.16 -11.22
C TYR A 49 -6.40 -5.58 -10.41
N GLU A 50 -6.54 -5.70 -9.10
CA GLU A 50 -5.46 -6.22 -8.27
C GLU A 50 -5.31 -7.73 -8.46
N VAL A 51 -4.12 -8.14 -8.88
CA VAL A 51 -3.74 -9.55 -9.06
C VAL A 51 -3.06 -10.07 -7.81
N GLN A 52 -2.14 -9.27 -7.26
CA GLN A 52 -1.37 -9.63 -6.08
C GLN A 52 -1.09 -8.39 -5.25
N ARG A 53 -1.03 -8.58 -3.93
CA ARG A 53 -0.50 -7.58 -3.02
C ARG A 53 0.35 -8.23 -1.93
N THR A 54 1.31 -7.50 -1.42
CA THR A 54 1.93 -7.82 -0.13
C THR A 54 0.96 -7.49 1.00
N PHE A 55 1.33 -7.82 2.24
CA PHE A 55 0.50 -7.51 3.40
C PHE A 55 0.10 -6.03 3.44
N ALA A 56 -1.20 -5.77 3.52
CA ALA A 56 -1.79 -4.43 3.52
C ALA A 56 -2.72 -4.29 4.73
N LEU A 57 -2.32 -3.47 5.71
CA LEU A 57 -3.08 -3.28 6.95
C LEU A 57 -4.44 -2.60 6.69
N VAL A 58 -4.44 -1.54 5.88
CA VAL A 58 -5.63 -0.75 5.54
C VAL A 58 -6.66 -1.58 4.77
N GLU A 59 -6.20 -2.51 3.95
CA GLU A 59 -7.04 -3.30 3.07
C GLU A 59 -7.22 -4.74 3.52
N GLY A 60 -6.88 -5.03 4.78
CA GLY A 60 -6.95 -6.36 5.37
C GLY A 60 -8.32 -7.01 5.15
N GLY A 61 -8.32 -8.17 4.50
CA GLY A 61 -9.54 -8.94 4.20
C GLY A 61 -10.34 -8.47 2.99
N LEU A 62 -9.87 -7.49 2.21
CA LEU A 62 -10.46 -7.16 0.91
C LEU A 62 -10.03 -8.20 -0.14
N LYS A 63 -10.97 -8.73 -0.93
CA LYS A 63 -10.75 -9.58 -2.10
C LYS A 63 -11.42 -9.00 -3.34
N CYS A 64 -11.01 -9.46 -4.52
CA CYS A 64 -11.52 -8.99 -5.82
C CYS A 64 -11.41 -7.46 -5.92
N ALA A 65 -10.26 -6.92 -5.50
CA ALA A 65 -10.08 -5.49 -5.43
C ALA A 65 -9.92 -4.91 -6.84
N THR A 66 -10.68 -3.86 -7.12
CA THR A 66 -10.63 -3.15 -8.40
C THR A 66 -10.52 -1.67 -8.12
N THR A 67 -9.50 -1.05 -8.70
CA THR A 67 -9.28 0.39 -8.69
C THR A 67 -9.80 0.97 -10.01
N VAL A 68 -10.52 2.09 -9.93
CA VAL A 68 -10.99 2.86 -11.06
C VAL A 68 -10.49 4.28 -10.88
N ILE A 69 -9.69 4.74 -11.82
CA ILE A 69 -9.14 6.08 -11.90
C ILE A 69 -9.91 6.80 -13.00
N THR A 70 -10.47 7.96 -12.67
CA THR A 70 -11.19 8.83 -13.62
C THR A 70 -10.70 10.26 -13.49
N ASP A 71 -11.02 11.11 -14.47
CA ASP A 71 -10.72 12.55 -14.44
C ASP A 71 -9.24 12.86 -14.21
N ALA A 72 -8.35 11.93 -14.58
CA ALA A 72 -6.93 12.13 -14.52
C ALA A 72 -6.52 13.26 -15.47
N ASN A 73 -5.72 14.19 -14.97
CA ASN A 73 -5.29 15.34 -15.74
C ASN A 73 -3.91 15.82 -15.28
N ASN A 74 -2.96 15.88 -16.21
CA ASN A 74 -1.58 16.28 -15.92
C ASN A 74 -1.50 17.75 -15.48
N THR A 75 -2.29 18.63 -16.11
CA THR A 75 -2.30 20.08 -15.77
C THR A 75 -2.89 20.35 -14.40
N ARG A 76 -3.96 19.65 -14.02
CA ARG A 76 -4.59 19.77 -12.69
C ARG A 76 -3.88 18.94 -11.62
N MET A 77 -2.93 18.09 -12.01
CA MET A 77 -2.12 17.26 -11.10
C MET A 77 -3.00 16.43 -10.15
N ARG A 78 -4.10 15.89 -10.68
CA ARG A 78 -5.12 15.19 -9.88
C ARG A 78 -5.86 14.15 -10.71
N ALA A 79 -6.33 13.11 -10.05
CA ALA A 79 -7.30 12.17 -10.57
C ALA A 79 -8.32 11.76 -9.48
N THR A 80 -9.52 11.39 -9.88
CA THR A 80 -10.50 10.74 -9.01
C THR A 80 -10.11 9.28 -8.82
N PHE A 81 -10.17 8.80 -7.58
CA PHE A 81 -9.83 7.42 -7.23
C PHE A 81 -11.04 6.73 -6.62
N ARG A 82 -11.35 5.54 -7.13
CA ARG A 82 -12.41 4.69 -6.57
C ARG A 82 -11.94 3.25 -6.50
N ARG A 83 -12.07 2.63 -5.32
CA ARG A 83 -11.69 1.24 -5.11
C ARG A 83 -12.85 0.43 -4.59
N ASN A 84 -13.10 -0.70 -5.22
CA ASN A 84 -14.14 -1.65 -4.86
C ASN A 84 -13.50 -2.97 -4.44
N GLY A 85 -14.19 -3.73 -3.61
CA GLY A 85 -13.85 -5.13 -3.35
C GLY A 85 -14.85 -5.76 -2.39
N ILE A 86 -14.62 -7.03 -2.06
CA ILE A 86 -15.44 -7.79 -1.13
C ILE A 86 -14.67 -7.92 0.18
N ASN A 87 -15.21 -7.38 1.27
CA ASN A 87 -14.65 -7.60 2.59
C ASN A 87 -15.08 -9.00 3.06
N ILE A 88 -14.14 -9.93 3.19
CA ILE A 88 -14.44 -11.33 3.51
C ILE A 88 -14.90 -11.53 4.95
N LEU A 89 -14.50 -10.65 5.86
CA LEU A 89 -14.90 -10.71 7.27
C LEU A 89 -16.36 -10.29 7.43
N LYS A 90 -16.76 -9.20 6.74
CA LYS A 90 -18.13 -8.66 6.78
C LYS A 90 -19.05 -9.24 5.71
N ARG A 91 -18.52 -10.00 4.75
CA ARG A 91 -19.19 -10.52 3.55
C ARG A 91 -19.99 -9.45 2.79
N ARG A 92 -19.44 -8.24 2.68
CA ARG A 92 -20.08 -7.09 2.03
C ARG A 92 -19.15 -6.46 1.02
N VAL A 93 -19.75 -5.91 -0.04
CA VAL A 93 -19.05 -5.03 -0.97
C VAL A 93 -18.61 -3.77 -0.21
N THR A 94 -17.34 -3.45 -0.33
CA THR A 94 -16.74 -2.24 0.21
C THR A 94 -16.39 -1.32 -0.95
N LEU A 95 -16.76 -0.05 -0.78
CA LEU A 95 -16.48 1.02 -1.73
C LEU A 95 -15.68 2.10 -1.01
N MET A 96 -14.49 2.39 -1.51
CA MET A 96 -13.65 3.48 -1.07
C MET A 96 -13.56 4.51 -2.18
N ARG A 97 -13.71 5.79 -1.83
CA ARG A 97 -13.57 6.92 -2.76
C ARG A 97 -12.47 7.84 -2.25
N GLY A 98 -11.77 8.45 -3.17
CA GLY A 98 -10.63 9.29 -2.86
C GLY A 98 -10.16 10.07 -4.07
N HIS A 99 -8.99 10.68 -3.94
CA HIS A 99 -8.32 11.37 -5.04
C HIS A 99 -6.83 11.06 -4.99
N LEU A 100 -6.25 10.94 -6.18
CA LEU A 100 -4.81 10.96 -6.37
C LEU A 100 -4.38 12.40 -6.66
N HIS A 101 -3.30 12.84 -6.05
CA HIS A 101 -2.66 14.12 -6.29
C HIS A 101 -1.20 13.90 -6.69
N THR A 102 -0.71 14.70 -7.63
CA THR A 102 0.70 14.75 -8.01
C THR A 102 1.31 15.98 -7.34
N PRO A 103 2.18 15.85 -6.33
CA PRO A 103 2.73 17.01 -5.62
C PRO A 103 3.74 17.81 -6.44
N ASP A 104 4.49 17.13 -7.33
CA ASP A 104 5.53 17.75 -8.16
C ASP A 104 5.48 17.17 -9.58
N ALA A 105 5.34 18.06 -10.58
CA ALA A 105 5.24 17.70 -11.99
C ALA A 105 6.56 17.11 -12.53
N LYS A 106 7.69 17.38 -11.86
CA LYS A 106 8.99 16.78 -12.22
C LYS A 106 9.10 15.31 -11.80
N THR A 107 8.24 14.85 -10.89
CA THR A 107 8.22 13.46 -10.41
C THR A 107 6.79 12.90 -10.47
N PRO A 108 6.21 12.77 -11.67
CA PRO A 108 4.78 12.52 -11.84
C PRO A 108 4.33 11.16 -11.29
N ALA A 109 5.23 10.18 -11.19
CA ALA A 109 4.96 8.86 -10.58
C ALA A 109 4.85 8.90 -9.04
N LYS A 110 5.23 10.01 -8.38
CA LYS A 110 5.19 10.17 -6.93
C LYS A 110 3.85 10.75 -6.47
N LEU A 111 2.79 9.95 -6.59
CA LEU A 111 1.43 10.36 -6.25
C LEU A 111 1.17 10.31 -4.74
N GLU A 112 0.12 11.02 -4.32
CA GLU A 112 -0.44 10.98 -2.97
C GLU A 112 -1.91 10.61 -3.06
N LEU A 113 -2.33 9.64 -2.26
CA LEU A 113 -3.70 9.13 -2.25
C LEU A 113 -4.38 9.56 -0.95
N VAL A 114 -5.52 10.24 -1.08
CA VAL A 114 -6.41 10.56 0.05
C VAL A 114 -7.73 9.85 -0.12
N MET A 115 -8.13 9.01 0.85
CA MET A 115 -9.35 8.20 0.78
C MET A 115 -10.29 8.37 1.96
N GLY A 116 -11.59 8.21 1.68
CA GLY A 116 -12.65 8.10 2.68
C GLY A 116 -12.98 9.41 3.40
N PRO A 117 -14.02 9.39 4.26
CA PRO A 117 -14.44 10.57 5.03
C PRO A 117 -13.44 10.97 6.13
N LEU A 118 -12.57 10.03 6.53
CA LEU A 118 -11.54 10.25 7.55
C LEU A 118 -10.20 10.70 6.95
N SER A 119 -10.16 11.04 5.65
CA SER A 119 -8.97 11.54 4.93
C SER A 119 -7.72 10.68 5.18
N LEU A 120 -7.86 9.37 4.98
CA LEU A 120 -6.74 8.44 5.09
C LEU A 120 -5.72 8.78 3.98
N PHE A 121 -4.51 9.16 4.40
CA PHE A 121 -3.42 9.55 3.50
C PHE A 121 -2.45 8.39 3.28
N LEU A 122 -2.10 8.12 2.02
CA LEU A 122 -1.05 7.18 1.64
C LEU A 122 -0.13 7.81 0.60
N ARG A 123 1.18 7.57 0.73
CA ARG A 123 2.10 7.76 -0.38
C ARG A 123 1.82 6.68 -1.42
N TYR A 124 1.61 7.08 -2.67
CA TYR A 124 1.26 6.17 -3.76
C TYR A 124 2.27 6.33 -4.89
N ARG A 125 3.13 5.35 -5.08
CA ARG A 125 4.25 5.42 -6.02
C ARG A 125 4.01 4.45 -7.16
N ILE A 126 4.10 4.95 -8.39
CA ILE A 126 4.09 4.09 -9.57
C ILE A 126 5.53 3.62 -9.79
N ILE A 127 5.79 2.35 -9.51
CA ILE A 127 7.11 1.76 -9.67
C ILE A 127 7.38 1.55 -11.16
N ASP A 128 6.41 0.94 -11.85
CA ASP A 128 6.50 0.67 -13.29
C ASP A 128 5.10 0.38 -13.86
N THR A 129 4.89 0.69 -15.14
CA THR A 129 3.66 0.33 -15.87
C THR A 129 3.88 0.51 -17.37
N ASN A 130 3.23 -0.35 -18.17
CA ASN A 130 3.08 -0.12 -19.60
C ASN A 130 1.72 0.49 -19.98
N TYR A 131 0.92 0.91 -18.99
CA TYR A 131 -0.43 1.48 -19.10
C TYR A 131 -1.53 0.52 -19.58
N ASP A 132 -1.19 -0.46 -20.42
CA ASP A 132 -2.17 -1.30 -21.11
C ASP A 132 -2.34 -2.69 -20.52
N ASP A 133 -1.33 -3.24 -19.84
CA ASP A 133 -1.37 -4.62 -19.35
C ASP A 133 -1.15 -4.72 -17.85
N TYR A 134 -0.14 -4.02 -17.33
CA TYR A 134 0.27 -4.13 -15.94
C TYR A 134 0.66 -2.79 -15.32
N ALA A 135 0.58 -2.73 -14.00
CA ALA A 135 1.18 -1.69 -13.19
C ALA A 135 1.68 -2.27 -11.86
N VAL A 136 2.89 -1.88 -11.47
CA VAL A 136 3.44 -2.15 -10.15
C VAL A 136 3.37 -0.87 -9.35
N VAL A 137 2.64 -0.92 -8.24
CA VAL A 137 2.41 0.21 -7.38
C VAL A 137 2.94 -0.09 -5.99
N TRP A 138 3.63 0.87 -5.40
CA TRP A 138 3.98 0.86 -4.00
C TRP A 138 3.14 1.87 -3.22
N GLY A 139 2.42 1.40 -2.23
CA GLY A 139 1.67 2.22 -1.28
C GLY A 139 2.37 2.24 0.07
N CYS A 140 2.37 3.38 0.75
CA CYS A 140 2.83 3.43 2.14
C CYS A 140 1.92 4.28 3.00
N PHE A 141 1.46 3.66 4.07
CA PHE A 141 0.69 4.32 5.12
C PHE A 141 1.62 4.64 6.28
N GLU A 142 1.65 5.91 6.67
CA GLU A 142 2.31 6.40 7.87
C GLU A 142 1.28 7.20 8.66
N SER A 143 1.00 6.80 9.90
CA SER A 143 0.10 7.57 10.75
C SER A 143 0.83 8.82 11.25
N PRO A 144 0.40 10.06 10.93
CA PRO A 144 1.14 11.26 11.34
C PRO A 144 1.28 11.41 12.86
N LYS A 145 0.33 10.84 13.61
CA LYS A 145 0.26 10.92 15.08
C LYS A 145 1.02 9.80 15.81
N TYR A 146 1.28 8.67 15.15
CA TYR A 146 1.86 7.47 15.78
C TYR A 146 3.03 6.89 14.98
N SER A 147 3.57 7.58 13.98
CA SER A 147 4.69 7.09 13.16
C SER A 147 5.95 6.80 13.98
N SER A 148 6.15 7.55 15.07
CA SER A 148 7.22 7.32 16.05
C SER A 148 7.06 6.08 16.92
N ILE A 149 5.89 5.42 16.92
CA ILE A 149 5.60 4.27 17.79
C ILE A 149 5.23 3.03 16.96
N LEU A 150 4.42 3.20 15.91
CA LEU A 150 3.90 2.12 15.08
C LEU A 150 4.66 1.95 13.76
N GLY A 151 5.60 2.85 13.45
CA GLY A 151 6.34 2.85 12.18
C GLY A 151 5.45 3.15 10.97
N HIS A 152 5.86 2.65 9.80
CA HIS A 152 5.09 2.72 8.56
C HIS A 152 4.63 1.33 8.12
N THR A 153 3.62 1.27 7.26
CA THR A 153 3.23 0.04 6.55
C THR A 153 3.32 0.27 5.06
N GLY A 154 4.36 -0.29 4.44
CA GLY A 154 4.53 -0.35 2.99
C GLY A 154 3.83 -1.57 2.39
N MET A 155 3.28 -1.42 1.19
CA MET A 155 2.64 -2.50 0.45
C MET A 155 2.94 -2.37 -1.05
N TYR A 156 3.27 -3.47 -1.70
CA TYR A 156 3.31 -3.56 -3.16
C TYR A 156 2.00 -4.15 -3.68
N MET A 157 1.50 -3.59 -4.76
CA MET A 157 0.32 -4.04 -5.49
C MET A 157 0.69 -4.24 -6.95
N MET A 158 0.37 -5.41 -7.49
CA MET A 158 0.43 -5.70 -8.91
C MET A 158 -0.99 -5.59 -9.47
N LEU A 159 -1.17 -4.68 -10.41
CA LEU A 159 -2.44 -4.38 -11.04
C LEU A 159 -2.38 -4.77 -12.51
N ASN A 160 -3.47 -5.28 -13.06
CA ASN A 160 -3.61 -5.54 -14.49
C ASN A 160 -4.81 -4.84 -15.09
N VAL A 161 -4.76 -4.61 -16.39
CA VAL A 161 -5.94 -4.31 -17.20
C VAL A 161 -6.49 -5.64 -17.72
N ILE A 162 -7.79 -5.84 -17.60
CA ILE A 162 -8.45 -7.02 -18.16
C ILE A 162 -9.35 -6.54 -19.30
N PRO A 163 -9.10 -6.96 -20.55
CA PRO A 163 -9.99 -6.69 -21.67
C PRO A 163 -11.41 -7.19 -21.36
N LEU A 164 -12.43 -6.37 -21.64
CA LEU A 164 -13.84 -6.71 -21.39
C LEU A 164 -14.26 -8.04 -22.03
N ASN A 165 -13.62 -8.43 -23.15
CA ASN A 165 -13.88 -9.66 -23.88
C ASN A 165 -13.48 -10.94 -23.11
N LEU A 166 -12.67 -10.83 -22.05
CA LEU A 166 -12.25 -11.96 -21.22
C LEU A 166 -13.08 -12.10 -19.92
N MET A 167 -14.01 -11.18 -19.66
CA MET A 167 -14.86 -11.17 -18.45
C MET A 167 -16.26 -11.78 -18.68
N THR A 168 -16.58 -12.21 -19.89
CA THR A 168 -17.80 -12.98 -20.19
C THR A 168 -17.48 -14.47 -20.14
N TYR A 169 -17.84 -15.12 -19.03
CA TYR A 169 -18.03 -16.56 -18.91
C TYR A 169 -19.42 -16.82 -18.34
#